data_AF-V5GTV6-F1
#
_entry.id   AF-V5GTV6-F1
#
_cell.length_a   1.000
_cell.length_b   1.000
_cell.length_c   1.000
_cell.angle_alpha   90.00
_cell.angle_beta   90.00
_cell.angle_gamma   90.00
#
_symmetry.space_group_name_H-M   'P 1'
#
loop_
_entity.id
_entity.type
_entity.pdbx_description
1 polymer ?
#
loop_
_entity_poly.entity_id
_entity_poly.type
_entity_poly.pdbx_seq_one_letter_code
_entity_poly.pdbx_strand_id
1 'polypeptide(L)'
;MSPFGKLLLVLFAVVILPAFQSGAFLGGSETLDCLVPIIGGGKIHCKLEGYNDFEDFRPRSCEIKCDERWLRLPSWICSGGGGACTSSVRRNILKWSTELEEKKSRLVKEWCTCS
;
A
#
# COMPACT_ATOMS: atom_id res chain seq x y z
N MET A 1 33.47 -16.40 30.97
CA MET A 1 34.46 -15.42 30.50
C MET A 1 34.41 -15.42 28.98
N SER A 2 33.74 -14.45 28.37
CA SER A 2 33.76 -14.27 26.90
C SER A 2 35.17 -13.88 26.44
N PRO A 3 35.42 -13.96 25.13
CA PRO A 3 35.75 -12.71 24.46
C PRO A 3 34.90 -12.51 23.21
N PHE A 4 34.25 -11.35 23.17
CA PHE A 4 33.52 -10.83 22.02
C PHE A 4 34.50 -10.59 20.86
N GLY A 5 34.52 -11.51 19.90
CA GLY A 5 35.14 -11.31 18.59
C GLY A 5 34.25 -10.39 17.76
N LYS A 6 34.75 -9.17 17.53
CA LYS A 6 34.10 -8.06 16.84
C LYS A 6 33.90 -8.41 15.36
N LEU A 7 32.70 -8.84 14.97
CA LEU A 7 32.25 -8.75 13.58
C LEU A 7 31.43 -7.46 13.45
N LEU A 8 32.06 -6.39 12.98
CA LEU A 8 31.39 -5.17 12.55
C LEU A 8 30.53 -5.52 11.33
N LEU A 9 29.27 -5.92 11.58
CA LEU A 9 28.24 -6.00 10.55
C LEU A 9 27.85 -4.58 10.16
N VAL A 10 28.60 -4.01 9.21
CA VAL A 10 28.24 -2.75 8.56
C VAL A 10 27.09 -3.04 7.60
N LEU A 11 25.85 -2.97 8.10
CA LEU A 11 24.64 -3.03 7.30
C LEU A 11 24.43 -1.66 6.63
N PHE A 12 25.05 -1.43 5.47
CA PHE A 12 24.59 -0.40 4.55
C PHE A 12 23.37 -0.93 3.78
N ALA A 13 22.19 -0.90 4.40
CA ALA A 13 20.94 -1.05 3.66
C ALA A 13 20.61 0.30 3.03
N VAL A 14 20.97 0.44 1.76
CA VAL A 14 20.60 1.56 0.90
C VAL A 14 19.09 1.75 0.99
N VAL A 15 18.64 2.90 1.52
CA VAL A 15 17.26 3.35 1.39
C VAL A 15 17.07 3.78 -0.06
N ILE A 16 16.79 2.82 -0.93
CA ILE A 16 16.23 3.14 -2.25
C ILE A 16 14.76 3.44 -1.97
N LEU A 17 14.40 4.72 -1.84
CA LEU A 17 13.02 5.11 -2.03
C LEU A 17 12.65 4.67 -3.46
N PRO A 18 11.65 3.79 -3.68
CA PRO A 18 11.15 3.62 -5.01
C PRO A 18 10.66 5.00 -5.46
N ALA A 19 11.26 5.47 -6.56
CA ALA A 19 10.85 6.66 -7.25
C ALA A 19 9.38 6.47 -7.63
N PHE A 20 8.49 7.08 -6.84
CA PHE A 20 7.08 7.25 -7.13
C PHE A 20 7.00 8.19 -8.35
N GLN A 21 7.38 7.68 -9.52
CA GLN A 21 7.35 8.40 -10.77
C GLN A 21 5.99 8.18 -11.42
N SER A 22 4.93 8.38 -10.62
CA SER A 22 3.58 8.44 -11.14
C SER A 22 3.35 9.82 -11.74
N GLY A 23 2.85 9.83 -12.97
CA GLY A 23 2.64 11.04 -13.75
C GLY A 23 1.88 12.10 -12.96
N ALA A 24 2.55 13.22 -12.69
CA ALA A 24 2.01 14.50 -12.29
C ALA A 24 0.83 14.45 -11.31
N PHE A 25 1.07 14.03 -10.07
CA PHE A 25 0.15 14.33 -8.95
C PHE A 25 0.48 15.73 -8.39
N LEU A 26 0.23 16.77 -9.19
CA LEU A 26 0.42 18.16 -8.80
C LEU A 26 -0.81 18.64 -8.00
N GLY A 27 -0.66 18.73 -6.68
CA GLY A 27 -1.61 19.42 -5.80
C GLY A 27 -1.27 19.15 -4.33
N GLY A 28 -1.11 20.19 -3.52
CA GLY A 28 -0.66 20.09 -2.12
C GLY A 28 -1.61 19.32 -1.20
N SER A 29 -1.09 18.85 -0.06
CA SER A 29 -1.74 18.29 1.15
C SER A 29 -2.94 17.33 0.99
N GLU A 30 -4.00 17.71 0.29
CA GLU A 30 -5.20 16.89 0.02
C GLU A 30 -4.88 15.64 -0.80
N THR A 31 -3.77 15.65 -1.53
CA THR A 31 -3.27 14.50 -2.28
C THR A 31 -2.62 13.43 -1.41
N LEU A 32 -1.87 13.83 -0.39
CA LEU A 32 -1.25 12.94 0.60
C LEU A 32 -2.31 12.18 1.40
N ASP A 33 -3.45 12.83 1.64
CA ASP A 33 -4.57 12.31 2.42
C ASP A 33 -5.20 11.04 1.81
N CYS A 34 -5.25 10.92 0.48
CA CYS A 34 -5.64 9.67 -0.19
C CYS A 34 -4.45 8.73 -0.40
N LEU A 35 -3.24 9.27 -0.60
CA LEU A 35 -2.07 8.49 -0.97
C LEU A 35 -1.65 7.52 0.14
N VAL A 36 -1.57 7.98 1.39
CA VAL A 36 -1.16 7.12 2.51
C VAL A 36 -2.07 5.88 2.66
N PRO A 37 -3.40 6.02 2.75
CA PRO A 37 -4.26 4.84 2.87
C PRO A 37 -4.31 4.00 1.57
N ILE A 38 -4.15 4.59 0.38
CA ILE A 38 -4.09 3.79 -0.86
C ILE A 38 -2.84 2.91 -0.91
N ILE A 39 -1.69 3.42 -0.45
CA ILE A 39 -0.44 2.64 -0.37
C ILE A 39 -0.59 1.53 0.67
N GLY A 40 -1.13 1.85 1.85
CA GLY A 40 -1.33 0.88 2.93
C GLY A 40 -2.22 -0.28 2.51
N GLY A 41 -3.45 0.03 2.07
CA GLY A 41 -4.37 -0.97 1.55
C GLY A 41 -3.85 -1.67 0.30
N GLY A 42 -3.18 -0.94 -0.60
CA GLY A 42 -2.62 -1.47 -1.84
C GLY A 42 -1.60 -2.58 -1.59
N LYS A 43 -0.67 -2.38 -0.66
CA LYS A 43 0.31 -3.41 -0.26
C LYS A 43 -0.35 -4.68 0.26
N ILE A 44 -1.40 -4.55 1.07
CA ILE A 44 -2.13 -5.72 1.60
C ILE A 44 -2.89 -6.41 0.47
N HIS A 45 -3.59 -5.64 -0.37
CA HIS A 45 -4.35 -6.16 -1.49
C HIS A 45 -3.46 -6.95 -2.45
N CYS A 46 -2.33 -6.38 -2.89
CA CYS A 46 -1.37 -7.07 -3.76
C CYS A 46 -0.93 -8.41 -3.15
N LYS A 47 -0.58 -8.44 -1.86
CA LYS A 47 -0.20 -9.68 -1.17
C LYS A 47 -1.34 -10.71 -1.09
N LEU A 48 -2.56 -10.26 -0.84
CA LEU A 48 -3.73 -11.14 -0.82
C LEU A 48 -4.07 -11.70 -2.22
N GLU A 49 -3.77 -10.96 -3.27
CA GLU A 49 -3.90 -11.39 -4.67
C GLU A 49 -2.70 -12.22 -5.17
N GLY A 50 -1.70 -12.47 -4.30
CA GLY A 50 -0.54 -13.31 -4.61
C GLY A 50 0.67 -12.59 -5.23
N TYR A 51 0.68 -11.25 -5.22
CA TYR A 51 1.80 -10.41 -5.68
C TYR A 51 2.69 -9.97 -4.52
N ASN A 52 3.91 -9.52 -4.81
CA ASN A 52 4.86 -9.15 -3.76
C ASN A 52 4.71 -7.69 -3.33
N ASP A 53 4.66 -6.79 -4.32
CA ASP A 53 4.80 -5.37 -4.11
C ASP A 53 3.65 -4.57 -4.73
N PHE A 54 3.33 -3.46 -4.06
CA PHE A 54 2.53 -2.38 -4.62
C PHE A 54 3.47 -1.37 -5.27
N GLU A 55 3.22 -1.05 -6.53
CA GLU A 55 4.08 -0.14 -7.29
C GLU A 55 3.43 1.22 -7.56
N ASP A 56 2.14 1.25 -7.93
CA ASP A 56 1.49 2.47 -8.37
C ASP A 56 -0.04 2.42 -8.24
N PHE A 57 -0.70 3.56 -8.35
CA PHE A 57 -2.15 3.71 -8.37
C PHE A 57 -2.59 4.69 -9.46
N ARG A 58 -3.59 4.29 -10.26
CA ARG A 58 -4.25 5.12 -11.27
C ARG A 58 -5.64 5.55 -10.79
N PRO A 59 -5.81 6.79 -10.31
CA PRO A 59 -7.07 7.26 -9.74
C PRO A 59 -8.24 7.26 -10.74
N ARG A 60 -7.97 7.58 -12.02
CA ARG A 60 -9.03 7.68 -13.04
C ARG A 60 -9.63 6.32 -13.42
N SER A 61 -8.79 5.29 -13.55
CA SER A 61 -9.25 3.93 -13.87
C SER A 61 -9.59 3.11 -12.61
N CYS A 62 -9.28 3.62 -11.43
CA CYS A 62 -9.40 2.92 -10.14
C CYS A 62 -8.63 1.59 -10.17
N GLU A 63 -7.37 1.66 -10.56
CA GLU A 63 -6.49 0.49 -10.70
C GLU A 63 -5.24 0.68 -9.86
N ILE A 64 -4.78 -0.38 -9.21
CA ILE A 64 -3.46 -0.43 -8.58
C ILE A 64 -2.53 -1.31 -9.39
N LYS A 65 -1.24 -1.01 -9.34
CA LYS A 65 -0.20 -1.84 -9.93
C LYS A 65 0.41 -2.71 -8.84
N CYS A 66 0.28 -4.02 -9.01
CA CYS A 66 0.91 -5.02 -8.17
C CYS A 66 1.98 -5.73 -9.01
N ASP A 67 3.24 -5.59 -8.62
CA ASP A 67 4.39 -5.92 -9.46
C ASP A 67 4.19 -5.32 -10.89
N GLU A 68 4.25 -6.12 -11.94
CA GLU A 68 4.03 -5.67 -13.33
C GLU A 68 2.55 -5.66 -13.78
N ARG A 69 1.60 -6.04 -12.92
CA ARG A 69 0.18 -6.19 -13.29
C ARG A 69 -0.71 -5.09 -12.73
N TRP A 70 -1.58 -4.54 -13.58
CA TRP A 70 -2.66 -3.67 -13.15
C TRP A 70 -3.89 -4.47 -12.72
N LEU A 71 -4.33 -4.25 -11.49
CA LEU A 71 -5.54 -4.84 -10.92
C LEU A 71 -6.60 -3.76 -10.72
N ARG A 72 -7.83 -4.08 -11.12
CA ARG A 72 -8.95 -3.16 -10.98
C ARG A 72 -9.55 -3.28 -9.59
N LEU A 73 -9.61 -2.14 -8.89
CA LEU A 73 -10.27 -2.07 -7.61
C LEU A 73 -11.79 -1.98 -7.78
N PRO A 74 -12.57 -2.39 -6.75
CA PRO A 74 -14.00 -2.11 -6.69
C PRO A 74 -14.32 -0.63 -6.93
N SER A 75 -15.29 -0.37 -7.81
CA SER A 75 -15.60 1.00 -8.28
C SER A 75 -15.93 1.97 -7.14
N TRP A 76 -16.59 1.49 -6.09
CA TRP A 76 -16.99 2.30 -4.94
C TRP A 76 -15.83 3.00 -4.24
N ILE A 77 -14.61 2.46 -4.33
CA ILE A 77 -13.42 3.03 -3.70
C ILE A 77 -13.07 4.40 -4.31
N CYS A 78 -13.15 4.52 -5.64
CA CYS A 78 -12.83 5.75 -6.36
C CYS A 78 -14.05 6.55 -6.82
N SER A 79 -15.27 6.12 -6.47
CA SER A 79 -16.52 6.76 -6.86
C SER A 79 -16.60 8.20 -6.36
N GLY A 80 -17.07 9.11 -7.24
CA GLY A 80 -17.37 10.50 -6.89
C GLY A 80 -16.18 11.48 -6.92
N GLY A 81 -15.00 11.04 -7.41
CA GLY A 81 -13.83 11.93 -7.52
C GLY A 81 -13.35 12.22 -8.93
N GLY A 82 -13.77 11.47 -9.96
CA GLY A 82 -13.25 11.66 -11.33
C GLY A 82 -11.72 11.54 -11.45
N GLY A 83 -11.08 10.85 -10.50
CA GLY A 83 -9.63 10.77 -10.36
C GLY A 83 -9.00 11.78 -9.39
N ALA A 84 -9.77 12.71 -8.83
CA ALA A 84 -9.34 13.58 -7.73
C ALA A 84 -9.62 12.95 -6.35
N CYS A 85 -8.79 13.29 -5.36
CA CYS A 85 -9.02 12.94 -3.96
C CYS A 85 -10.06 13.88 -3.36
N THR A 86 -11.35 13.53 -3.45
CA THR A 86 -12.41 14.25 -2.73
C THR A 86 -12.59 13.68 -1.34
N SER A 87 -13.25 14.42 -0.43
CA SER A 87 -13.58 13.91 0.92
C SER A 87 -14.38 12.60 0.89
N SER A 88 -15.21 12.39 -0.14
CA SER A 88 -15.93 11.14 -0.35
C SER A 88 -14.98 10.00 -0.75
N VAL A 89 -14.12 10.23 -1.74
CA VAL A 89 -13.13 9.24 -2.17
C VAL A 89 -12.16 8.89 -1.04
N ARG A 90 -11.69 9.88 -0.28
CA ARG A 90 -10.85 9.69 0.90
C ARG A 90 -11.50 8.77 1.92
N ARG A 91 -12.79 8.99 2.25
CA ARG A 91 -13.52 8.11 3.19
C ARG A 91 -13.64 6.68 2.66
N ASN A 92 -13.89 6.51 1.36
CA ASN A 92 -14.01 5.20 0.75
C ASN A 92 -12.67 4.45 0.75
N ILE A 93 -11.57 5.12 0.39
CA ILE A 93 -10.22 4.59 0.46
C ILE A 93 -9.83 4.21 1.89
N LEU A 94 -10.12 5.07 2.87
CA LEU A 94 -9.86 4.79 4.28
C LEU A 94 -10.64 3.55 4.75
N LYS A 95 -11.93 3.49 4.44
CA LYS A 95 -12.77 2.33 4.76
C LYS A 95 -12.19 1.05 4.17
N TRP A 96 -11.86 1.06 2.88
CA TRP A 96 -11.26 -0.07 2.19
C TRP A 96 -9.93 -0.52 2.81
N SER A 97 -9.04 0.44 3.11
CA SER A 97 -7.74 0.14 3.73
C SER A 97 -7.92 -0.49 5.12
N THR A 98 -8.86 0.00 5.92
CA THR A 98 -9.17 -0.56 7.24
C THR A 98 -9.72 -1.99 7.12
N GLU A 99 -10.67 -2.23 6.22
CA GLU A 99 -11.23 -3.57 5.97
C GLU A 99 -10.15 -4.58 5.56
N LEU A 100 -9.14 -4.14 4.81
CA LEU A 100 -7.99 -4.99 4.44
C LEU A 100 -7.08 -5.30 5.62
N GLU A 101 -6.77 -4.33 6.48
CA GLU A 101 -5.98 -4.58 7.70
C GLU A 101 -6.72 -5.51 8.67
N GLU A 102 -8.04 -5.36 8.82
CA GLU A 102 -8.86 -6.28 9.62
C GLU A 102 -8.85 -7.69 9.03
N LYS A 103 -9.02 -7.81 7.70
CA LYS A 103 -8.95 -9.10 7.00
C LYS A 103 -7.58 -9.76 7.20
N LYS A 104 -6.49 -9.01 7.03
CA LYS A 104 -5.11 -9.49 7.27
C LYS A 104 -4.96 -9.97 8.71
N SER A 105 -5.41 -9.19 9.69
CA SER A 105 -5.32 -9.55 11.11
C SER A 105 -6.09 -10.83 11.44
N ARG A 106 -7.29 -10.99 10.86
CA ARG A 106 -8.08 -12.22 10.98
C ARG A 106 -7.34 -13.43 10.40
N LEU A 107 -6.81 -13.30 9.18
CA LEU A 107 -6.07 -14.38 8.52
C LEU A 107 -4.81 -14.78 9.30
N VAL A 108 -4.04 -13.81 9.80
CA VAL A 108 -2.88 -14.08 10.66
C VAL A 108 -3.31 -14.82 11.92
N LYS A 109 -4.41 -14.41 12.57
CA LYS A 109 -4.92 -15.09 13.77
C LYS A 109 -5.39 -16.52 13.48
N GLU A 110 -6.04 -16.75 12.35
CA GLU A 110 -6.61 -18.05 11.98
C GLU A 110 -5.55 -19.03 11.46
N TRP A 111 -4.54 -18.56 10.71
CA TRP A 111 -3.59 -19.42 10.01
C TRP A 111 -2.19 -19.43 10.62
N CYS A 112 -1.81 -18.41 11.38
CA CYS A 112 -0.50 -18.34 12.06
C CYS A 112 -0.60 -18.71 13.55
N THR A 113 -1.36 -19.75 13.88
CA THR A 113 -1.30 -20.35 15.21
C THR A 113 0.03 -21.11 15.34
N CYS A 114 1.02 -20.51 16.00
CA CYS A 114 2.22 -21.23 16.41
C CYS A 114 1.81 -22.35 17.39
N SER A 115 1.85 -23.59 16.91
CA SER A 115 1.89 -24.82 17.74
C SER A 115 3.33 -25.16 18.09
#